data_AF-A0A075MKS5-F1
#
_entry.id   AF-A0A075MKS5-F1
#
_cell.length_a   1.000
_cell.length_b   1.000
_cell.length_c   1.000
_cell.angle_alpha   90.00
_cell.angle_beta   90.00
_cell.angle_gamma   90.00
#
_symmetry.space_group_name_H-M   'P 1'
#
loop_
_entity.id
_entity.type
_entity.pdbx_description
1 polymer ?
#
loop_
_entity_poly.entity_id
_entity_poly.type
_entity_poly.pdbx_seq_one_letter_code
_entity_poly.pdbx_strand_id
1 'polypeptide(L)'
;MKNNEKHTNQEKPNSKKRVSWAESIEDNEGKTLRVKKKPKVSREPESTSPAQKSLKNYFAQMFSNGHYDVIRQEWESHIARHTRIIELKEIYGDDSEEVLKMGKNIIGKLLCLDNYSLLRWVAANCNIEAFKLIAEMSSTKYLQRMVRYDDYMAFRLFVSSNRINENNHEYNSSECIEGFKLFLKIDNNVVNIFWNYLNITDSIKSDFNTALDEMGLGHLIDGNKENNSQTHANSFKQRIFSTAADGVKIIR
;
A
#
# COMPACT_ATOMS: atom_id res chain seq x y z
N MET A 1 1.69 -44.56 -73.36
CA MET A 1 0.42 -43.97 -72.92
C MET A 1 0.65 -43.26 -71.60
N LYS A 2 0.42 -41.94 -71.56
CA LYS A 2 0.17 -41.00 -70.43
C LYS A 2 1.14 -41.04 -69.23
N ASN A 3 1.72 -39.97 -68.69
CA ASN A 3 1.77 -38.51 -68.88
C ASN A 3 3.07 -38.09 -68.13
N ASN A 4 3.94 -37.24 -68.67
CA ASN A 4 4.03 -35.78 -68.40
C ASN A 4 3.88 -35.41 -66.92
N GLU A 5 4.63 -34.50 -66.30
CA GLU A 5 5.78 -33.64 -66.61
C GLU A 5 5.92 -32.73 -65.35
N LYS A 6 7.05 -32.03 -65.21
CA LYS A 6 7.21 -30.71 -64.54
C LYS A 6 7.52 -30.56 -63.03
N HIS A 7 8.70 -29.94 -62.86
CA HIS A 7 9.00 -28.66 -62.21
C HIS A 7 9.27 -28.52 -60.70
N THR A 8 10.41 -27.84 -60.51
CA THR A 8 10.89 -26.92 -59.47
C THR A 8 9.88 -25.99 -58.78
N ASN A 9 10.31 -25.60 -57.56
CA ASN A 9 10.05 -24.39 -56.77
C ASN A 9 9.00 -24.42 -55.64
N GLN A 10 9.52 -23.98 -54.48
CA GLN A 10 8.94 -23.09 -53.46
C GLN A 10 7.84 -23.58 -52.50
N GLU A 11 8.10 -23.17 -51.24
CA GLU A 11 7.21 -22.84 -50.12
C GLU A 11 6.56 -23.93 -49.22
N LYS A 12 6.99 -23.82 -47.95
CA LYS A 12 6.36 -24.14 -46.64
C LYS A 12 6.13 -25.61 -46.26
N PRO A 13 6.40 -25.91 -44.97
CA PRO A 13 5.24 -26.13 -44.11
C PRO A 13 5.31 -25.41 -42.76
N ASN A 14 4.09 -25.19 -42.27
CA ASN A 14 3.73 -24.59 -41.00
C ASN A 14 3.94 -25.57 -39.83
N SER A 15 4.03 -25.01 -38.62
CA SER A 15 3.71 -25.63 -37.32
C SER A 15 4.67 -26.69 -36.73
N LYS A 16 5.32 -26.35 -35.60
CA LYS A 16 4.99 -26.89 -34.26
C LYS A 16 5.86 -26.28 -33.16
N LYS A 17 5.19 -25.92 -32.07
CA LYS A 17 5.70 -25.41 -30.79
C LYS A 17 6.78 -26.32 -30.18
N ARG A 18 7.82 -25.71 -29.62
CA ARG A 18 8.48 -26.14 -28.37
C ARG A 18 9.17 -24.91 -27.74
N VAL A 19 8.49 -24.29 -26.78
CA VAL A 19 9.10 -23.30 -25.88
C VAL A 19 9.54 -24.08 -24.64
N SER A 20 10.85 -24.25 -24.46
CA SER A 20 11.41 -24.76 -23.21
C SER A 20 11.50 -23.61 -22.21
N TRP A 21 10.73 -23.71 -21.13
CA TRP A 21 11.00 -22.92 -19.92
C TRP A 21 12.11 -23.65 -19.17
N ALA A 22 13.34 -23.19 -19.34
CA ALA A 22 14.43 -23.52 -18.44
C ALA A 22 14.44 -22.49 -17.31
N GLU A 23 14.35 -23.00 -16.10
CA GLU A 23 14.63 -22.35 -14.84
C GLU A 23 16.04 -21.73 -14.86
N SER A 24 16.16 -20.48 -14.43
CA SER A 24 17.34 -19.97 -13.72
C SER A 24 17.14 -18.49 -13.41
N ILE A 25 16.72 -18.17 -12.18
CA ILE A 25 17.15 -16.91 -11.54
C ILE A 25 17.69 -17.31 -10.19
N GLU A 26 18.94 -17.77 -10.23
CA GLU A 26 19.84 -17.75 -9.07
C GLU A 26 20.25 -16.30 -8.79
N ASP A 27 20.39 -16.06 -7.49
CA ASP A 27 20.95 -14.87 -6.88
C ASP A 27 22.29 -14.46 -7.51
N ASN A 28 22.40 -13.19 -7.87
CA ASN A 28 23.68 -12.58 -8.25
C ASN A 28 23.86 -11.28 -7.48
N GLU A 29 24.13 -11.42 -6.17
CA GLU A 29 24.79 -10.37 -5.40
C GLU A 29 26.27 -10.32 -5.78
N GLY A 30 26.72 -9.14 -6.20
CA GLY A 30 28.15 -8.82 -6.31
C GLY A 30 28.71 -8.79 -7.73
N LYS A 31 28.53 -7.64 -8.41
CA LYS A 31 29.53 -7.08 -9.35
C LYS A 31 29.26 -5.59 -9.60
N THR A 32 30.16 -4.75 -9.11
CA THR A 32 30.25 -3.33 -9.40
C THR A 32 30.63 -3.09 -10.86
N LEU A 33 29.84 -2.31 -11.59
CA LEU A 33 30.25 -1.79 -12.91
C LEU A 33 29.72 -0.37 -13.17
N ARG A 34 30.66 0.57 -13.01
CA ARG A 34 30.87 1.84 -13.74
C ARG A 34 29.67 2.73 -14.08
N VAL A 35 29.69 3.88 -13.40
CA VAL A 35 29.02 5.16 -13.68
C VAL A 35 28.90 5.45 -15.18
N LYS A 36 27.66 5.49 -15.69
CA LYS A 36 27.29 6.21 -16.92
C LYS A 36 26.32 7.33 -16.55
N LYS A 37 26.61 8.52 -17.10
CA LYS A 37 25.96 9.81 -16.84
C LYS A 37 24.43 9.75 -16.91
N LYS A 38 23.76 10.32 -15.91
CA LYS A 38 22.30 10.49 -15.83
C LYS A 38 21.76 11.35 -16.99
N PRO A 39 20.71 10.92 -17.71
CA PRO A 39 19.84 11.84 -18.42
C PRO A 39 18.93 12.56 -17.43
N LYS A 40 18.62 13.81 -17.78
CA LYS A 40 17.75 14.77 -17.08
C LYS A 40 16.43 14.13 -16.64
N VAL A 41 16.07 14.37 -15.39
CA VAL A 41 14.77 14.03 -14.79
C VAL A 41 13.67 14.81 -15.52
N SER A 42 12.88 14.14 -16.36
CA SER A 42 11.50 14.51 -16.60
C SER A 42 10.67 13.92 -15.45
N ARG A 43 10.00 14.77 -14.68
CA ARG A 43 8.88 14.33 -13.82
C ARG A 43 7.75 13.90 -14.75
N GLU A 44 7.71 12.62 -15.11
CA GLU A 44 6.48 11.99 -15.58
C GLU A 44 5.63 11.58 -14.37
N PRO A 45 4.30 11.73 -14.43
CA PRO A 45 3.42 11.27 -13.37
C PRO A 45 3.43 9.73 -13.33
N GLU A 46 3.33 9.19 -12.12
CA GLU A 46 3.27 7.75 -11.81
C GLU A 46 2.51 6.95 -12.88
N SER A 47 3.25 6.17 -13.67
CA SER A 47 2.72 5.38 -14.79
C SER A 47 2.10 4.09 -14.26
N THR A 48 0.92 4.18 -13.65
CA THR A 48 0.14 2.98 -13.32
C THR A 48 -0.67 2.51 -14.52
N SER A 49 -0.69 1.18 -14.73
CA SER A 49 -1.34 0.60 -15.91
C SER A 49 -2.85 0.88 -15.91
N PRO A 50 -3.51 1.01 -17.08
CA PRO A 50 -4.94 1.28 -17.16
C PRO A 50 -5.81 0.29 -16.36
N ALA A 51 -5.42 -0.99 -16.33
CA ALA A 51 -6.12 -2.04 -15.57
C ALA A 51 -6.05 -1.81 -14.04
N GLN A 52 -4.93 -1.32 -13.52
CA GLN A 52 -4.78 -1.01 -12.09
C GLN A 52 -5.61 0.21 -11.68
N LYS A 53 -5.63 1.26 -12.53
CA LYS A 53 -6.50 2.43 -12.32
C LYS A 53 -7.99 2.05 -12.31
N SER A 54 -8.39 1.14 -13.20
CA SER A 54 -9.76 0.63 -13.25
C SER A 54 -10.16 -0.09 -11.96
N LEU A 55 -9.27 -0.91 -11.40
CA LEU A 55 -9.57 -1.69 -10.20
C LEU A 55 -9.65 -0.82 -8.94
N LYS A 56 -8.77 0.16 -8.78
CA LYS A 56 -8.85 1.13 -7.68
C LYS A 56 -10.17 1.90 -7.74
N ASN A 57 -10.52 2.44 -8.90
CA ASN A 57 -11.74 3.23 -9.05
C ASN A 57 -12.99 2.40 -8.75
N TYR A 58 -12.98 1.12 -9.16
CA TYR A 58 -14.02 0.18 -8.80
C TYR A 58 -14.16 0.02 -7.27
N PHE A 59 -13.08 -0.30 -6.55
CA PHE A 59 -13.18 -0.46 -5.09
C PHE A 59 -13.53 0.84 -4.37
N ALA A 60 -12.98 1.97 -4.81
CA ALA A 60 -13.33 3.28 -4.25
C ALA A 60 -14.83 3.56 -4.40
N GLN A 61 -15.41 3.31 -5.58
CA GLN A 61 -16.84 3.47 -5.82
C GLN A 61 -17.67 2.53 -4.93
N MET A 62 -17.27 1.26 -4.80
CA MET A 62 -17.98 0.30 -3.97
C MET A 62 -17.92 0.66 -2.48
N PHE A 63 -16.78 1.16 -1.99
CA PHE A 63 -16.67 1.68 -0.62
C PHE A 63 -17.50 2.95 -0.41
N SER A 64 -17.52 3.89 -1.36
CA SER A 64 -18.37 5.08 -1.29
C SER A 64 -19.85 4.73 -1.18
N ASN A 65 -20.28 3.64 -1.82
CA ASN A 65 -21.67 3.17 -1.79
C ASN A 65 -21.97 2.26 -0.59
N GLY A 66 -21.00 2.02 0.31
CA GLY A 66 -21.18 1.13 1.46
C GLY A 66 -21.33 -0.36 1.11
N HIS A 67 -20.93 -0.78 -0.09
CA HIS A 67 -21.06 -2.16 -0.56
C HIS A 67 -19.94 -3.08 -0.03
N TYR A 68 -19.69 -3.04 1.29
CA TYR A 68 -18.59 -3.76 1.93
C TYR A 68 -18.72 -5.29 1.78
N ASP A 69 -19.93 -5.83 1.89
CA ASP A 69 -20.19 -7.27 1.77
C ASP A 69 -19.91 -7.79 0.36
N VAL A 70 -20.20 -6.98 -0.66
CA VAL A 70 -19.90 -7.35 -2.06
C VAL A 70 -18.39 -7.43 -2.26
N ILE A 71 -17.64 -6.45 -1.75
CA ILE A 71 -16.17 -6.47 -1.83
C ILE A 71 -15.59 -7.66 -1.08
N ARG A 72 -16.12 -7.96 0.12
CA ARG A 72 -15.72 -9.14 0.90
C ARG A 72 -15.92 -10.42 0.08
N GLN A 73 -17.12 -10.63 -0.47
CA GLN A 73 -17.43 -11.81 -1.30
C GLN A 73 -16.52 -11.90 -2.53
N GLU A 74 -16.22 -10.78 -3.19
CA GLU A 74 -15.30 -10.77 -4.32
C GLU A 74 -13.88 -11.17 -3.92
N TRP A 75 -13.39 -10.66 -2.80
CA TRP A 75 -12.07 -11.02 -2.27
C TRP A 75 -12.02 -12.49 -1.85
N GLU A 76 -13.04 -12.99 -1.17
CA GLU A 76 -13.18 -14.41 -0.82
C GLU A 76 -13.22 -15.29 -2.08
N SER A 77 -13.97 -14.87 -3.10
CA SER A 77 -14.02 -15.57 -4.38
C SER A 77 -12.68 -15.55 -5.12
N HIS A 78 -11.94 -14.44 -5.03
CA HIS A 78 -10.59 -14.33 -5.58
C HIS A 78 -9.61 -15.28 -4.88
N ILE A 79 -9.66 -15.35 -3.55
CA ILE A 79 -8.88 -16.29 -2.73
C ILE A 79 -9.21 -17.73 -3.13
N ALA A 80 -10.50 -18.09 -3.20
CA ALA A 80 -10.96 -19.45 -3.48
C ALA A 80 -10.47 -19.98 -4.84
N ARG A 81 -10.30 -19.11 -5.83
CA ARG A 81 -9.80 -19.46 -7.18
C ARG A 81 -8.28 -19.47 -7.29
N HIS A 82 -7.56 -19.03 -6.25
CA HIS A 82 -6.11 -18.93 -6.31
C HIS A 82 -5.48 -20.32 -6.21
N THR A 83 -4.67 -20.72 -7.20
CA THR A 83 -4.08 -22.08 -7.30
C THR A 83 -3.40 -22.52 -6.01
N ARG A 84 -2.60 -21.64 -5.40
CA ARG A 84 -1.92 -21.95 -4.13
C ARG A 84 -2.88 -22.22 -2.96
N ILE A 85 -4.05 -21.59 -2.94
CA ILE A 85 -5.07 -21.84 -1.91
C ILE A 85 -5.67 -23.22 -2.10
N ILE A 86 -5.98 -23.59 -3.35
CA ILE A 86 -6.51 -24.92 -3.69
C ILE A 86 -5.54 -26.01 -3.22
N GLU A 87 -4.25 -25.88 -3.55
CA GLU A 87 -3.20 -26.82 -3.10
C GLU A 87 -3.10 -26.91 -1.57
N LEU A 88 -3.15 -25.78 -0.86
CA LEU A 88 -3.05 -25.77 0.60
C LEU A 88 -4.28 -26.40 1.25
N LYS A 89 -5.47 -26.19 0.69
CA LYS A 89 -6.72 -26.80 1.16
C LYS A 89 -6.68 -28.32 1.05
N GLU A 90 -6.13 -28.85 -0.04
CA GLU A 90 -5.97 -30.31 -0.22
C GLU A 90 -5.04 -30.94 0.83
N ILE A 91 -4.02 -30.19 1.28
CA ILE A 91 -3.01 -30.70 2.22
C ILE A 91 -3.45 -30.51 3.68
N TYR A 92 -4.01 -29.36 4.02
CA TYR A 92 -4.21 -28.92 5.41
C TYR A 92 -5.69 -28.75 5.79
N GLY A 93 -6.61 -28.79 4.83
CA GLY A 93 -8.03 -28.49 5.05
C GLY A 93 -8.38 -27.00 4.95
N ASP A 94 -9.67 -26.73 4.79
CA ASP A 94 -10.21 -25.40 4.46
C ASP A 94 -9.93 -24.33 5.53
N ASP A 95 -10.02 -24.69 6.80
CA ASP A 95 -9.91 -23.76 7.93
C ASP A 95 -8.52 -23.76 8.59
N SER A 96 -7.52 -24.32 7.90
CA SER A 96 -6.14 -24.33 8.40
C SER A 96 -5.53 -22.94 8.46
N GLU A 97 -4.64 -22.72 9.44
CA GLU A 97 -3.94 -21.45 9.61
C GLU A 97 -3.14 -21.08 8.34
N GLU A 98 -2.56 -22.08 7.67
CA GLU A 98 -1.82 -21.92 6.41
C GLU A 98 -2.68 -21.33 5.30
N VAL A 99 -3.91 -21.85 5.12
CA VAL A 99 -4.87 -21.36 4.13
C VAL A 99 -5.30 -19.93 4.47
N LEU A 100 -5.68 -19.67 5.73
CA LEU A 100 -6.10 -18.34 6.17
C LEU A 100 -4.98 -17.30 6.01
N LYS A 101 -3.75 -17.64 6.41
CA LYS A 101 -2.57 -16.77 6.27
C LYS A 101 -2.24 -16.51 4.80
N MET A 102 -2.36 -17.51 3.94
CA MET A 102 -2.15 -17.34 2.51
C MET A 102 -3.22 -16.44 1.89
N GLY A 103 -4.50 -16.61 2.25
CA GLY A 103 -5.60 -15.76 1.78
C GLY A 103 -5.36 -14.29 2.13
N LYS A 104 -5.03 -14.02 3.40
CA LYS A 104 -4.67 -12.67 3.86
C LYS A 104 -3.44 -12.08 3.18
N ASN A 105 -2.47 -12.91 2.79
CA ASN A 105 -1.31 -12.47 2.02
C ASN A 105 -1.68 -12.11 0.57
N ILE A 106 -2.57 -12.87 -0.07
CA ILE A 106 -3.05 -12.60 -1.43
C ILE A 106 -3.77 -11.25 -1.47
N ILE A 107 -4.74 -11.04 -0.58
CA ILE A 107 -5.46 -9.76 -0.50
C ILE A 107 -4.53 -8.61 -0.11
N GLY A 108 -3.63 -8.83 0.85
CA GLY A 108 -2.63 -7.81 1.21
C GLY A 108 -1.78 -7.38 0.02
N LYS A 109 -1.37 -8.30 -0.87
CA LYS A 109 -0.65 -7.96 -2.11
C LYS A 109 -1.53 -7.16 -3.09
N LEU A 110 -2.78 -7.59 -3.28
CA LEU A 110 -3.74 -6.91 -4.15
C LEU A 110 -3.93 -5.44 -3.72
N LEU A 111 -4.07 -5.20 -2.42
CA LEU A 111 -4.29 -3.87 -1.84
C LEU A 111 -3.04 -2.99 -1.84
N CYS A 112 -1.86 -3.58 -1.99
CA CYS A 112 -0.61 -2.84 -2.14
C CYS A 112 -0.34 -2.36 -3.57
N LEU A 113 -1.19 -2.72 -4.54
CA LEU A 113 -1.08 -2.21 -5.90
C LEU A 113 -1.33 -0.68 -5.95
N ASP A 114 -0.92 -0.05 -7.05
CA ASP A 114 -1.11 1.39 -7.30
C ASP A 114 -0.60 2.28 -6.15
N ASN A 115 0.60 1.97 -5.64
CA ASN A 115 1.23 2.73 -4.55
C ASN A 115 0.30 2.89 -3.34
N TYR A 116 -0.29 1.77 -2.93
CA TYR A 116 -1.13 1.68 -1.72
C TYR A 116 -2.31 2.68 -1.76
N SER A 117 -2.78 3.03 -2.96
CA SER A 117 -3.73 4.12 -3.16
C SER A 117 -5.09 3.88 -2.49
N LEU A 118 -5.49 2.62 -2.32
CA LEU A 118 -6.79 2.29 -1.76
C LEU A 118 -6.86 2.66 -0.28
N LEU A 119 -5.84 2.29 0.52
CA LEU A 119 -5.80 2.70 1.93
C LEU A 119 -5.71 4.23 2.07
N ARG A 120 -4.93 4.90 1.20
CA ARG A 120 -4.88 6.37 1.18
C ARG A 120 -6.24 6.99 0.89
N TRP A 121 -6.98 6.45 -0.06
CA TRP A 121 -8.33 6.90 -0.36
C TRP A 121 -9.28 6.66 0.82
N VAL A 122 -9.26 5.46 1.41
CA VAL A 122 -10.09 5.11 2.57
C VAL A 122 -9.80 6.06 3.74
N ALA A 123 -8.52 6.31 4.03
CA ALA A 123 -8.09 7.21 5.10
C ALA A 123 -8.48 8.66 4.83
N ALA A 124 -8.34 9.15 3.59
CA ALA A 124 -8.70 10.51 3.22
C ALA A 124 -10.23 10.76 3.24
N ASN A 125 -11.04 9.70 3.14
CA ASN A 125 -12.50 9.79 3.25
C ASN A 125 -13.01 9.41 4.64
N CYS A 126 -12.11 9.19 5.62
CA CYS A 126 -12.45 8.72 6.97
C CYS A 126 -13.39 7.49 6.97
N ASN A 127 -13.31 6.62 5.95
CA ASN A 127 -14.22 5.49 5.82
C ASN A 127 -13.76 4.33 6.75
N ILE A 128 -14.25 4.36 7.99
CA ILE A 128 -13.83 3.43 9.04
C ILE A 128 -14.19 1.98 8.70
N GLU A 129 -15.36 1.73 8.12
CA GLU A 129 -15.82 0.38 7.77
C GLU A 129 -15.00 -0.23 6.63
N ALA A 130 -14.64 0.55 5.60
CA ALA A 130 -13.70 0.11 4.58
C ALA A 130 -12.32 -0.22 5.18
N PHE A 131 -11.86 0.58 6.14
CA PHE A 131 -10.57 0.32 6.81
C PHE A 131 -10.63 -0.95 7.66
N LYS A 132 -11.70 -1.19 8.41
CA LYS A 132 -11.93 -2.44 9.15
C LYS A 132 -11.89 -3.65 8.22
N LEU A 133 -12.59 -3.60 7.07
CA LEU A 133 -12.56 -4.68 6.09
C LEU A 133 -11.15 -4.93 5.55
N ILE A 134 -10.42 -3.88 5.18
CA ILE A 134 -9.02 -3.99 4.74
C ILE A 134 -8.15 -4.63 5.82
N ALA A 135 -8.31 -4.21 7.08
CA ALA A 135 -7.55 -4.72 8.22
C ALA A 135 -7.86 -6.19 8.53
N GLU A 136 -9.11 -6.60 8.38
CA GLU A 136 -9.55 -7.98 8.59
C GLU A 136 -8.99 -8.92 7.51
N MET A 137 -9.10 -8.50 6.26
CA MET A 137 -8.82 -9.32 5.07
C MET A 137 -7.33 -9.32 4.67
N SER A 138 -6.51 -8.45 5.26
CA SER A 138 -5.08 -8.35 4.94
C SER A 138 -4.20 -8.94 6.04
N SER A 139 -3.03 -9.45 5.63
CA SER A 139 -2.02 -9.83 6.62
C SER A 139 -1.41 -8.58 7.29
N THR A 140 -1.02 -8.70 8.56
CA THR A 140 -0.33 -7.63 9.31
C THR A 140 0.88 -7.06 8.58
N LYS A 141 1.66 -7.92 7.91
CA LYS A 141 2.85 -7.51 7.13
C LYS A 141 2.49 -6.51 6.02
N TYR A 142 1.40 -6.72 5.30
CA TYR A 142 0.96 -5.82 4.24
C TYR A 142 0.26 -4.58 4.79
N LEU A 143 -0.49 -4.70 5.89
CA LEU A 143 -1.06 -3.55 6.60
C LEU A 143 0.02 -2.58 7.06
N GLN A 144 1.08 -3.08 7.69
CA GLN A 144 2.22 -2.25 8.09
C GLN A 144 2.91 -1.59 6.90
N ARG A 145 3.04 -2.28 5.77
CA ARG A 145 3.59 -1.69 4.53
C ARG A 145 2.72 -0.55 4.00
N MET A 146 1.40 -0.75 3.96
CA MET A 146 0.45 0.28 3.54
C MET A 146 0.48 1.49 4.47
N VAL A 147 0.50 1.27 5.78
CA VAL A 147 0.51 2.34 6.80
C VAL A 147 1.82 3.10 6.76
N ARG A 148 2.98 2.44 6.65
CA ARG A 148 4.31 3.10 6.63
C ARG A 148 4.65 3.78 5.31
N TYR A 149 3.87 3.53 4.26
CA TYR A 149 4.16 4.05 2.93
C TYR A 149 4.20 5.59 2.93
N ASP A 150 5.22 6.12 2.25
CA ASP A 150 5.43 7.56 2.06
C ASP A 150 5.30 8.36 3.36
N ASP A 151 6.06 7.93 4.38
CA ASP A 151 6.13 8.54 5.70
C ASP A 151 4.75 8.67 6.37
N TYR A 152 4.07 7.53 6.47
CA TYR A 152 2.75 7.42 7.08
C TYR A 152 1.66 8.27 6.38
N MET A 153 1.73 8.36 5.05
CA MET A 153 0.83 9.20 4.25
C MET A 153 -0.66 8.92 4.52
N ALA A 154 -1.07 7.65 4.61
CA ALA A 154 -2.47 7.31 4.90
C ALA A 154 -2.92 7.88 6.26
N PHE A 155 -2.10 7.74 7.30
CA PHE A 155 -2.39 8.31 8.62
C PHE A 155 -2.47 9.84 8.59
N ARG A 156 -1.53 10.49 7.89
CA ARG A 156 -1.51 11.95 7.73
C ARG A 156 -2.73 12.47 6.97
N LEU A 157 -3.19 11.75 5.97
CA LEU A 157 -4.43 12.05 5.24
C LEU A 157 -5.63 11.92 6.18
N PHE A 158 -5.73 10.84 6.96
CA PHE A 158 -6.80 10.66 7.94
C PHE A 158 -6.89 11.81 8.95
N VAL A 159 -5.77 12.22 9.54
CA VAL A 159 -5.73 13.36 10.48
C VAL A 159 -6.15 14.66 9.78
N SER A 160 -5.68 14.89 8.55
CA SER A 160 -6.03 16.08 7.77
C SER A 160 -7.51 16.14 7.43
N SER A 161 -8.10 15.02 7.02
CA SER A 161 -9.51 14.92 6.67
C SER A 161 -10.40 15.16 7.88
N ASN A 162 -10.07 14.57 9.04
CA ASN A 162 -10.79 14.86 10.28
C ASN A 162 -10.74 16.34 10.67
N ARG A 163 -9.60 17.00 10.49
CA ARG A 163 -9.50 18.46 10.71
C ARG A 163 -10.36 19.26 9.73
N ILE A 164 -10.43 18.84 8.46
CA ILE A 164 -11.30 19.48 7.47
C ILE A 164 -12.77 19.29 7.87
N ASN A 165 -13.15 18.08 8.29
CA ASN A 165 -14.50 17.77 8.75
C ASN A 165 -14.88 18.59 10.00
N GLU A 166 -13.95 18.84 10.92
CA GLU A 166 -14.17 19.72 12.07
C GLU A 166 -14.51 21.16 11.65
N ASN A 167 -13.76 21.71 10.69
CA ASN A 167 -14.05 23.03 10.14
C ASN A 167 -15.38 23.09 9.38
N ASN A 168 -15.84 21.96 8.84
CA ASN A 168 -17.11 21.83 8.10
C ASN A 168 -18.30 21.41 8.99
N HIS A 169 -18.10 21.23 10.30
CA HIS A 169 -19.10 20.67 11.23
C HIS A 169 -19.59 19.25 10.89
N GLU A 170 -18.76 18.47 10.18
CA GLU A 170 -18.98 17.06 9.83
C GLU A 170 -18.10 16.11 10.67
N TYR A 171 -17.44 16.63 11.71
CA TYR A 171 -16.56 15.86 12.57
C TYR A 171 -17.33 14.86 13.43
N ASN A 172 -16.92 13.59 13.36
CA ASN A 172 -17.45 12.52 14.19
C ASN A 172 -16.33 11.99 15.09
N SER A 173 -16.38 12.37 16.37
CA SER A 173 -15.38 11.97 17.38
C SER A 173 -15.28 10.45 17.52
N SER A 174 -16.42 9.74 17.51
CA SER A 174 -16.44 8.27 17.63
C SER A 174 -15.71 7.59 16.46
N GLU A 175 -15.97 8.03 15.23
CA GLU A 175 -15.27 7.51 14.04
C GLU A 175 -13.79 7.89 14.03
N CYS A 176 -13.45 9.09 14.51
CA CYS A 176 -12.06 9.54 14.63
C CYS A 176 -11.27 8.64 15.59
N ILE A 177 -11.83 8.36 16.77
CA ILE A 177 -11.27 7.44 17.78
C ILE A 177 -11.07 6.04 17.19
N GLU A 178 -12.08 5.49 16.53
CA GLU A 178 -12.00 4.17 15.90
C GLU A 178 -10.92 4.11 14.81
N GLY A 179 -10.80 5.15 13.98
CA GLY A 179 -9.74 5.26 12.99
C GLY A 179 -8.35 5.29 13.62
N PHE A 180 -8.18 6.01 14.73
CA PHE A 180 -6.92 6.00 15.48
C PHE A 180 -6.57 4.62 16.02
N LYS A 181 -7.53 3.90 16.59
CA LYS A 181 -7.31 2.52 17.07
C LYS A 181 -6.86 1.60 15.96
N LEU A 182 -7.44 1.72 14.76
CA LEU A 182 -7.03 0.92 13.60
C LEU A 182 -5.56 1.17 13.23
N PHE A 183 -5.13 2.43 13.19
CA PHE A 183 -3.73 2.77 12.92
C PHE A 183 -2.79 2.29 14.02
N LEU A 184 -3.13 2.51 15.30
CA LEU A 184 -2.34 2.08 16.45
C LEU A 184 -2.17 0.56 16.47
N LYS A 185 -3.24 -0.20 16.23
CA LYS A 185 -3.20 -1.67 16.16
C LYS A 185 -2.25 -2.19 15.08
N ILE A 186 -2.06 -1.43 13.99
CA ILE A 186 -1.16 -1.81 12.90
C ILE A 186 0.29 -1.43 13.23
N ASP A 187 0.51 -0.22 13.74
CA ASP A 187 1.85 0.30 14.05
C ASP A 187 1.83 1.43 15.09
N ASN A 188 2.29 1.15 16.31
CA ASN A 188 2.37 2.13 17.40
C ASN A 188 3.27 3.35 17.09
N ASN A 189 4.16 3.27 16.09
CA ASN A 189 4.96 4.43 15.69
C ASN A 189 4.10 5.60 15.17
N VAL A 190 2.81 5.40 14.86
CA VAL A 190 1.90 6.50 14.55
C VAL A 190 1.78 7.53 15.67
N VAL A 191 2.08 7.17 16.93
CA VAL A 191 2.15 8.13 18.04
C VAL A 191 3.19 9.21 17.76
N ASN A 192 4.38 8.83 17.28
CA ASN A 192 5.44 9.79 16.96
C ASN A 192 5.05 10.67 15.77
N ILE A 193 4.36 10.10 14.78
CA ILE A 193 3.88 10.84 13.61
C ILE A 193 2.81 11.84 14.02
N PHE A 194 1.89 11.44 14.91
CA PHE A 194 0.82 12.30 15.42
C PHE A 194 1.39 13.54 16.13
N TRP A 195 2.30 13.35 17.09
CA TRP A 195 2.82 14.48 17.86
C TRP A 195 3.75 15.40 17.07
N ASN A 196 4.32 14.92 15.96
CA ASN A 196 5.07 15.76 15.01
C ASN A 196 4.17 16.42 13.95
N TYR A 197 2.86 16.12 13.94
CA TYR A 197 1.93 16.68 12.97
C TYR A 197 1.54 18.11 13.36
N LEU A 198 1.76 19.04 12.44
CA LEU A 198 1.45 20.45 12.68
C LEU A 198 -0.06 20.70 12.59
N ASN A 199 -0.55 21.66 13.39
CA ASN A 199 -1.92 22.17 13.35
C ASN A 199 -2.99 21.11 13.63
N ILE A 200 -2.78 20.25 14.63
CA ILE A 200 -3.83 19.40 15.20
C ILE A 200 -4.63 20.21 16.22
N THR A 201 -5.96 20.11 16.15
CA THR A 201 -6.89 20.76 17.09
C THR A 201 -7.00 20.00 18.40
N ASP A 202 -7.51 20.66 19.44
CA ASP A 202 -7.58 20.04 20.77
C ASP A 202 -8.60 18.89 20.82
N SER A 203 -9.67 18.94 20.03
CA SER A 203 -10.62 17.83 19.87
C SER A 203 -9.94 16.59 19.30
N ILE A 204 -9.17 16.73 18.22
CA ILE A 204 -8.46 15.60 17.60
C ILE A 204 -7.38 15.04 18.53
N LYS A 205 -6.68 15.89 19.30
CA LYS A 205 -5.75 15.43 20.34
C LYS A 205 -6.46 14.65 21.45
N SER A 206 -7.61 15.16 21.90
CA SER A 206 -8.44 14.48 22.90
C SER A 206 -8.84 13.10 22.42
N ASP A 207 -9.33 12.98 21.19
CA ASP A 207 -9.76 11.72 20.61
C ASP A 207 -8.61 10.74 20.37
N PHE A 208 -7.41 11.24 20.01
CA PHE A 208 -6.21 10.41 19.93
C PHE A 208 -5.79 9.86 21.30
N ASN A 209 -5.85 10.68 22.35
CA ASN A 209 -5.56 10.24 23.72
C ASN A 209 -6.59 9.23 24.21
N THR A 210 -7.89 9.46 23.94
CA THR A 210 -8.95 8.49 24.22
C THR A 210 -8.66 7.14 23.54
N ALA A 211 -8.26 7.15 22.27
CA ALA A 211 -7.88 5.92 21.57
C ALA A 211 -6.68 5.21 22.22
N LEU A 212 -5.67 5.96 22.68
CA LEU A 212 -4.52 5.39 23.39
C LEU A 212 -4.93 4.76 24.73
N ASP A 213 -5.76 5.45 25.50
CA ASP A 213 -6.22 4.97 26.81
C ASP A 213 -7.08 3.71 26.67
N GLU A 214 -8.04 3.71 25.73
CA GLU A 214 -8.88 2.55 25.46
C GLU A 214 -8.09 1.33 24.95
N MET A 215 -6.92 1.55 24.34
CA MET A 215 -6.00 0.49 23.92
C MET A 215 -4.97 0.09 24.97
N GLY A 216 -4.95 0.73 26.15
CA GLY A 216 -3.92 0.51 27.17
C GLY A 216 -2.52 1.02 26.77
N LEU A 217 -2.47 1.94 25.80
CA LEU A 217 -1.25 2.50 25.22
C LEU A 217 -0.92 3.91 25.75
N GLY A 218 -1.62 4.41 26.77
CA GLY A 218 -1.36 5.73 27.35
C GLY A 218 0.10 5.96 27.79
N HIS A 219 0.80 4.89 28.20
CA HIS A 219 2.23 4.92 28.55
C HIS A 219 3.15 5.37 27.40
N LEU A 220 2.71 5.26 26.14
CA LEU A 220 3.48 5.72 24.97
C LEU A 220 3.57 7.26 24.87
N ILE A 221 2.72 7.98 25.60
CA ILE A 221 2.75 9.45 25.65
C ILE A 221 3.93 9.92 26.51
N ASP A 222 4.22 9.22 27.62
CA ASP A 222 5.22 9.64 28.60
C ASP A 222 6.65 9.45 28.08
N GLY A 223 6.92 8.35 27.35
CA GLY A 223 8.23 8.11 26.72
C GLY A 223 8.58 9.10 25.60
N ASN A 224 7.58 9.76 25.00
CA ASN A 224 7.80 10.78 23.97
C ASN A 224 8.14 12.16 24.53
N LYS A 225 7.78 12.45 25.79
CA LYS A 225 8.19 13.69 26.44
C LYS A 225 9.70 13.72 26.72
N GLU A 226 10.32 12.57 26.98
CA GLU A 226 11.78 12.47 27.21
C GLU A 226 12.60 12.52 25.90
N ASN A 227 12.07 11.98 24.79
CA ASN A 227 12.73 11.97 23.48
C ASN A 227 12.49 13.23 22.63
N ASN A 228 11.62 14.15 23.06
CA ASN A 228 11.47 15.47 22.44
C ASN A 228 12.64 16.43 22.76
N SER A 229 13.71 15.96 23.40
CA SER A 229 15.00 16.63 23.39
C SER A 229 15.68 16.51 22.01
N GLN A 230 15.29 17.44 21.13
CA GLN A 230 16.23 18.19 20.29
C GLN A 230 16.91 17.52 19.09
N THR A 231 16.54 16.30 18.66
CA THR A 231 17.30 15.62 17.57
C THR A 231 16.56 15.32 16.25
N HIS A 232 15.23 15.36 16.18
CA HIS A 232 14.51 14.99 14.95
C HIS A 232 13.97 16.14 14.07
N ALA A 233 14.06 17.40 14.51
CA ALA A 233 13.72 18.57 13.68
C ALA A 233 14.62 18.75 12.43
N ASN A 234 15.67 17.94 12.30
CA ASN A 234 16.71 18.10 11.30
C ASN A 234 16.48 17.33 9.99
N SER A 235 15.62 16.32 9.91
CA SER A 235 15.51 15.50 8.67
C SER A 235 14.91 16.27 7.48
N PHE A 236 13.82 17.01 7.69
CA PHE A 236 13.13 17.72 6.60
C PHE A 236 13.85 19.03 6.22
N LYS A 237 14.30 19.80 7.23
CA LYS A 237 15.10 21.01 7.00
C LYS A 237 16.47 20.68 6.40
N GLN A 238 17.17 19.63 6.85
CA GLN A 238 18.45 19.24 6.22
C GLN A 238 18.28 18.79 4.78
N ARG A 239 17.17 18.13 4.40
CA ARG A 239 16.91 17.80 2.98
C ARG A 239 16.64 19.05 2.13
N ILE A 240 15.91 20.04 2.64
CA ILE A 240 15.67 21.29 1.90
C ILE A 240 16.95 22.13 1.81
N PHE A 241 17.71 22.26 2.91
CA PHE A 241 18.95 23.05 2.93
C PHE A 241 20.12 22.38 2.21
N SER A 242 20.23 21.05 2.18
CA SER A 242 21.24 20.36 1.36
C SER A 242 20.96 20.50 -0.13
N THR A 243 19.68 20.43 -0.53
CA THR A 243 19.28 20.64 -1.93
C THR A 243 19.47 22.10 -2.37
N ALA A 244 19.31 23.07 -1.46
CA ALA A 244 19.58 24.49 -1.73
C ALA A 244 21.09 24.82 -1.75
N ALA A 245 21.91 24.17 -0.92
CA ALA A 245 23.36 24.36 -0.90
C ALA A 245 24.05 23.77 -2.15
N ASP A 246 23.54 22.68 -2.70
CA ASP A 246 24.04 22.09 -3.95
C ASP A 246 23.61 22.87 -5.21
N GLY A 247 22.58 23.72 -5.10
CA GLY A 247 22.11 24.59 -6.20
C GLY A 247 22.95 25.86 -6.41
N VAL A 248 23.78 26.27 -5.44
CA VAL A 248 24.53 27.55 -5.48
C VAL A 248 25.98 27.37 -5.98
N LYS A 249 26.47 26.13 -6.12
CA LYS A 249 27.84 25.87 -6.63
C LYS A 249 27.97 25.83 -8.16
N ILE A 250 26.91 26.10 -8.91
CA ILE A 250 26.96 26.22 -10.37
C ILE A 250 26.55 27.64 -10.76
N ILE A 251 27.41 28.62 -10.48
CA ILE A 251 27.67 29.83 -11.28
C ILE A 251 28.97 30.42 -10.69
N ARG A 252 30.08 30.17 -11.38
CA ARG A 252 31.17 31.11 -11.64
C ARG A 252 32.10 30.46 -12.66
#